data_AF-A0A0D3I9F6-F1
#
_entry.id   AF-A0A0D3I9F6-F1
#
_cell.length_a   1.000
_cell.length_b   1.000
_cell.length_c   1.000
_cell.angle_alpha   90.00
_cell.angle_beta   90.00
_cell.angle_gamma   90.00
#
_symmetry.space_group_name_H-M   'P 1'
#
loop_
_entity.id
_entity.type
_entity.pdbx_description
1 polymer ?
#
loop_
_entity_poly.entity_id
_entity_poly.type
_entity_poly.pdbx_seq_one_letter_code
_entity_poly.pdbx_strand_id
1 'polypeptide(L)'
;MLDPVSGPSRQSRSPSPDSPPAKRAASADSSGYETDTPDEVQQEAVRRVCGALGMREQFEAAMAAGELLEMLESLPRGAVEASVRLMRGYNRTGEWPEPILTSPAPQRGRSPSPVDEWSDG
;
A
#
# COMPACT_ATOMS: atom_id res chain seq x y z
N MET A 1 38.03 62.39 10.35
CA MET A 1 37.11 63.40 9.77
C MET A 1 36.31 62.74 8.68
N LEU A 2 35.00 63.06 8.63
CA LEU A 2 33.94 62.68 7.67
C LEU A 2 33.00 61.54 8.10
N ASP A 3 31.95 61.90 8.85
CA ASP A 3 30.60 61.35 8.68
C ASP A 3 29.94 61.98 7.45
N PRO A 4 28.97 61.31 6.79
CA PRO A 4 27.63 61.91 6.77
C PRO A 4 26.42 60.95 6.70
N VAL A 5 25.37 61.36 7.44
CA VAL A 5 23.97 61.62 7.03
C VAL A 5 22.91 60.49 6.94
N SER A 6 21.79 60.75 7.64
CA SER A 6 20.36 60.49 7.32
C SER A 6 19.93 59.11 6.81
N GLY A 7 18.92 58.45 7.38
CA GLY A 7 17.61 58.96 7.78
C GLY A 7 16.57 57.82 7.75
N PRO A 8 15.29 58.08 8.04
CA PRO A 8 14.43 57.25 8.89
C PRO A 8 13.50 56.30 8.12
N SER A 9 12.99 55.25 8.77
CA SER A 9 11.65 54.74 8.44
C SER A 9 11.00 53.92 9.55
N ARG A 10 9.82 54.40 9.97
CA ARG A 10 8.82 53.71 10.78
C ARG A 10 8.33 52.46 10.04
N GLN A 11 8.02 51.38 10.76
CA GLN A 11 6.82 50.54 10.58
C GLN A 11 6.79 49.47 11.68
N SER A 12 5.82 49.55 12.59
CA SER A 12 4.65 48.65 12.67
C SER A 12 4.88 47.54 13.72
N ARG A 13 4.37 47.72 14.95
CA ARG A 13 3.08 47.18 15.42
C ARG A 13 3.00 45.64 15.34
N SER A 14 3.12 45.00 16.50
CA SER A 14 2.08 44.16 17.16
C SER A 14 2.69 42.98 17.95
N PRO A 15 2.09 42.60 19.08
CA PRO A 15 2.59 41.56 19.98
C PRO A 15 2.33 40.18 19.37
N SER A 16 3.28 39.24 19.51
CA SER A 16 2.99 37.83 19.24
C SER A 16 2.42 37.18 20.51
N PRO A 17 1.18 36.68 20.49
CA PRO A 17 0.69 35.71 21.46
C PRO A 17 1.26 34.32 21.11
N ASP A 18 0.90 33.33 21.90
CA ASP A 18 0.74 31.93 21.49
C ASP A 18 1.88 30.94 21.81
N SER A 19 1.72 30.27 22.95
CA SER A 19 1.84 28.80 23.01
C SER A 19 1.12 28.27 24.26
N PRO A 20 -0.18 27.90 24.17
CA PRO A 20 -0.82 27.01 25.14
C PRO A 20 -0.20 25.59 25.08
N PRO A 21 -0.36 24.76 26.14
CA PRO A 21 0.46 23.57 26.35
C PRO A 21 0.31 22.60 25.17
N ALA A 22 1.41 21.92 24.84
CA ALA A 22 1.44 20.83 23.88
C ALA A 22 0.30 19.85 24.20
N LYS A 23 -0.83 20.02 23.51
CA LYS A 23 -1.71 18.90 23.21
C LYS A 23 -0.80 17.93 22.47
N ARG A 24 -0.33 16.91 23.18
CA ARG A 24 0.07 15.68 22.51
C ARG A 24 -1.14 15.35 21.64
N ALA A 25 -0.99 15.57 20.33
CA ALA A 25 -1.85 14.94 19.37
C ALA A 25 -1.85 13.48 19.80
N ALA A 26 -3.02 12.99 20.20
CA ALA A 26 -3.24 11.57 20.38
C ALA A 26 -2.77 10.94 19.07
N SER A 27 -1.57 10.36 19.12
CA SER A 27 -0.99 9.67 17.99
C SER A 27 -1.91 8.52 17.74
N ALA A 28 -2.76 8.69 16.72
CA ALA A 28 -3.47 7.66 16.02
C ALA A 28 -3.82 6.46 16.91
N ASP A 29 -4.96 6.53 17.57
CA ASP A 29 -5.81 5.34 17.56
C ASP A 29 -6.26 5.15 16.10
N SER A 30 -5.32 4.75 15.26
CA SER A 30 -5.66 3.93 14.11
C SER A 30 -5.71 2.54 14.72
N SER A 31 -6.79 2.27 15.48
CA SER A 31 -7.57 1.08 15.21
C SER A 31 -7.86 1.10 13.72
N GLY A 32 -6.86 0.70 12.93
CA GLY A 32 -7.06 0.30 11.58
C GLY A 32 -8.08 -0.80 11.71
N TYR A 33 -9.34 -0.47 11.42
CA TYR A 33 -10.15 -1.40 10.68
C TYR A 33 -9.26 -1.75 9.48
N GLU A 34 -8.46 -2.81 9.64
CA GLU A 34 -8.14 -3.74 8.58
C GLU A 34 -9.47 -3.87 7.87
N THR A 35 -9.59 -3.11 6.79
CA THR A 35 -10.89 -2.88 6.16
C THR A 35 -11.29 -4.27 5.74
N ASP A 36 -12.31 -4.79 6.42
CA ASP A 36 -12.92 -6.07 6.14
C ASP A 36 -13.07 -6.11 4.63
N THR A 37 -12.22 -6.89 3.97
CA THR A 37 -12.25 -6.92 2.51
C THR A 37 -13.60 -7.54 2.21
N PRO A 38 -14.52 -6.81 1.55
CA PRO A 38 -15.90 -7.27 1.46
C PRO A 38 -15.92 -8.66 0.85
N ASP A 39 -16.80 -9.54 1.35
CA ASP A 39 -16.86 -10.95 0.94
C ASP A 39 -16.86 -11.13 -0.59
N GLU A 40 -17.52 -10.23 -1.30
CA GLU A 40 -17.58 -10.18 -2.76
C GLU A 40 -16.18 -10.04 -3.40
N VAL A 41 -15.33 -9.19 -2.82
CA VAL A 41 -13.94 -8.99 -3.26
C VAL A 41 -13.09 -10.20 -2.89
N GLN A 42 -13.31 -10.82 -1.73
CA GLN A 42 -12.60 -12.05 -1.37
C GLN A 42 -12.94 -13.19 -2.33
N GLN A 43 -14.23 -13.44 -2.55
CA GLN A 43 -14.74 -14.48 -3.44
C GLN A 43 -14.28 -14.25 -4.88
N GLU A 44 -14.29 -13.01 -5.35
CA GLU A 44 -13.86 -12.68 -6.70
C GLU A 44 -12.33 -12.83 -6.89
N ALA A 45 -11.53 -12.55 -5.86
CA ALA A 45 -10.10 -12.84 -5.87
C ALA A 45 -9.83 -14.35 -5.94
N VAL A 46 -10.60 -15.17 -5.20
CA VAL A 46 -10.52 -16.63 -5.25
C VAL A 46 -10.99 -17.14 -6.61
N ARG A 47 -12.08 -16.61 -7.17
CA ARG A 47 -12.59 -16.94 -8.51
C ARG A 47 -11.52 -16.73 -9.57
N ARG A 48 -10.82 -15.59 -9.56
CA ARG A 48 -9.73 -15.30 -10.53
C ARG A 48 -8.57 -16.27 -10.43
N VAL A 49 -8.14 -16.61 -9.20
CA VAL A 49 -7.06 -17.59 -9.00
C VAL A 49 -7.49 -18.98 -9.44
N CYS A 50 -8.69 -19.42 -9.07
CA CYS A 50 -9.25 -20.69 -9.52
C CYS A 50 -9.38 -20.73 -11.05
N GLY A 51 -9.77 -19.62 -11.69
CA GLY A 51 -9.79 -19.48 -13.14
C GLY A 51 -8.42 -19.67 -13.79
N ALA A 52 -7.38 -19.04 -13.24
CA ALA A 52 -6.01 -19.20 -13.73
C ALA A 52 -5.46 -20.64 -13.51
N LEU A 53 -5.96 -21.36 -12.51
CA LEU A 53 -5.63 -22.75 -12.23
C LEU A 53 -6.45 -23.77 -13.05
N GLY A 54 -7.45 -23.33 -13.83
CA GLY A 54 -8.38 -24.22 -14.53
C GLY A 54 -9.42 -24.88 -13.62
N MET A 55 -9.63 -24.35 -12.41
CA MET A 55 -10.57 -24.86 -11.39
C MET A 55 -11.83 -23.99 -11.26
N ARG A 56 -12.16 -23.15 -12.26
CA ARG A 56 -13.31 -22.22 -12.17
C ARG A 56 -14.64 -22.93 -11.94
N GLU A 57 -14.87 -24.06 -12.60
CA GLU A 57 -16.10 -24.84 -12.45
C GLU A 57 -16.21 -25.44 -11.03
N GLN A 58 -15.09 -25.86 -10.44
CA GLN A 58 -15.06 -26.38 -9.07
C GLN A 58 -15.38 -25.27 -8.05
N PHE A 59 -14.85 -24.06 -8.27
CA PHE A 59 -15.22 -22.88 -7.47
C PHE A 59 -16.71 -22.56 -7.56
N GLU A 60 -17.27 -22.54 -8.76
CA GLU A 60 -18.70 -22.26 -8.96
C GLU A 60 -19.60 -23.35 -8.35
N ALA A 61 -19.19 -24.62 -8.44
CA ALA A 61 -19.88 -25.73 -7.80
C ALA A 61 -19.82 -25.62 -6.27
N ALA A 62 -18.65 -25.34 -5.69
CA ALA A 62 -18.50 -25.16 -4.24
C ALA A 62 -19.31 -23.96 -3.72
N MET A 63 -19.34 -22.86 -4.48
CA MET A 63 -20.20 -21.70 -4.18
C MET A 63 -21.69 -22.05 -4.18
N ALA A 64 -22.15 -22.81 -5.18
CA ALA A 64 -23.55 -23.24 -5.27
C ALA A 64 -23.93 -24.26 -4.18
N ALA A 65 -22.99 -25.12 -3.79
CA ALA A 65 -23.17 -26.12 -2.73
C ALA A 65 -23.05 -25.53 -1.32
N GLY A 66 -22.48 -24.33 -1.16
CA GLY A 66 -22.16 -23.75 0.14
C GLY A 66 -20.88 -24.33 0.78
N GLU A 67 -20.07 -25.03 -0.01
CA GLU A 67 -18.85 -25.76 0.40
C GLU A 67 -17.57 -24.97 0.07
N LEU A 68 -17.68 -23.64 -0.08
CA LEU A 68 -16.53 -22.77 -0.41
C LEU A 68 -15.39 -22.94 0.61
N LEU A 69 -15.71 -23.04 1.90
CA LEU A 69 -14.72 -23.16 2.97
C LEU A 69 -13.89 -24.45 2.81
N GLU A 70 -14.55 -25.59 2.59
CA GLU A 70 -13.90 -26.89 2.42
C GLU A 70 -13.00 -26.91 1.17
N MET A 71 -13.44 -26.26 0.10
CA MET A 71 -12.61 -26.07 -1.10
C MET A 71 -11.40 -25.17 -0.81
N LEU A 72 -11.57 -24.08 -0.07
CA LEU A 72 -10.47 -23.17 0.31
C LEU A 72 -9.41 -23.87 1.16
N GLU A 73 -9.83 -24.74 2.09
CA GLU A 73 -8.92 -25.56 2.90
C GLU A 73 -8.10 -26.55 2.06
N SER A 74 -8.64 -26.94 0.91
CA SER A 74 -8.00 -27.85 -0.05
C SER A 74 -7.08 -27.13 -1.04
N LEU A 75 -7.14 -25.80 -1.15
CA LEU A 75 -6.31 -25.05 -2.07
C LEU A 75 -4.83 -25.07 -1.65
N PRO A 76 -3.89 -25.09 -2.63
CA PRO A 76 -2.49 -24.95 -2.30
C PRO A 76 -2.22 -23.58 -1.68
N ARG A 77 -1.33 -23.51 -0.68
CA ARG A 77 -0.95 -22.26 0.01
C ARG A 77 -0.60 -21.12 -0.94
N GLY A 78 0.03 -21.43 -2.08
CA GLY A 78 0.36 -20.44 -3.11
C GLY A 78 -0.86 -19.79 -3.77
N ALA A 79 -1.97 -20.52 -3.94
CA ALA A 79 -3.22 -19.97 -4.46
C ALA A 79 -3.86 -18.98 -3.47
N VAL A 80 -3.88 -19.34 -2.18
CA VAL A 80 -4.38 -18.45 -1.12
C VAL A 80 -3.56 -17.16 -1.07
N GLU A 81 -2.22 -17.26 -1.09
CA GLU A 81 -1.35 -16.07 -1.14
C GLU A 81 -1.57 -15.23 -2.41
N ALA A 82 -1.79 -15.87 -3.56
CA ALA A 82 -2.09 -15.18 -4.81
C ALA A 82 -3.42 -14.39 -4.70
N SER A 83 -4.46 -14.98 -4.11
CA SER A 83 -5.73 -14.29 -3.85
C SER A 83 -5.53 -13.08 -2.93
N VAL A 84 -4.73 -13.20 -1.87
CA VAL A 84 -4.38 -12.06 -1.00
C VAL A 84 -3.64 -10.96 -1.74
N ARG A 85 -2.71 -11.31 -2.65
CA ARG A 85 -2.02 -10.33 -3.50
C ARG A 85 -2.98 -9.61 -4.45
N LEU A 86 -3.92 -10.34 -5.05
CA LEU A 86 -4.99 -9.78 -5.89
C LEU A 86 -5.85 -8.79 -5.12
N MET A 87 -6.33 -9.17 -3.93
CA MET A 87 -7.12 -8.28 -3.07
C MET A 87 -6.34 -7.02 -2.69
N ARG A 88 -5.06 -7.14 -2.33
CA ARG A 88 -4.22 -5.97 -2.01
C ARG A 88 -3.97 -5.07 -3.22
N GLY A 89 -3.82 -5.65 -4.41
CA GLY A 89 -3.71 -4.90 -5.66
C GLY A 89 -5.00 -4.12 -5.94
N TYR A 90 -6.13 -4.80 -5.89
CA TYR A 90 -7.45 -4.22 -6.09
C TYR A 90 -7.74 -3.09 -5.10
N ASN A 91 -7.49 -3.27 -3.81
CA ASN A 91 -7.68 -2.23 -2.81
C ASN A 91 -6.80 -0.99 -3.04
N ARG A 92 -5.67 -1.13 -3.74
CA ARG A 92 -4.77 -0.01 -4.06
C ARG A 92 -5.21 0.77 -5.29
N THR A 93 -5.69 0.08 -6.32
CA THR A 93 -5.93 0.68 -7.66
C THR A 93 -7.39 0.75 -8.06
N GLY A 94 -8.28 0.03 -7.38
CA GLY A 94 -9.66 -0.20 -7.82
C GLY A 94 -9.80 -1.15 -9.01
N GLU A 95 -8.69 -1.70 -9.49
CA GLU A 95 -8.61 -2.58 -10.66
C GLU A 95 -7.96 -3.91 -10.28
N TRP A 96 -8.47 -5.00 -10.87
CA TRP A 96 -7.95 -6.32 -10.59
C TRP A 96 -6.63 -6.56 -11.34
N PRO A 97 -5.51 -6.82 -10.64
CA PRO A 97 -4.28 -7.18 -11.32
C PRO A 97 -4.40 -8.56 -11.99
N GLU A 98 -3.55 -8.83 -12.96
CA GLU A 98 -3.45 -10.16 -13.56
C GLU A 98 -3.06 -11.21 -12.49
N PRO A 99 -3.72 -12.39 -12.47
CA PRO A 99 -3.43 -13.43 -11.49
C PRO A 99 -2.06 -14.07 -11.77
N ILE A 100 -1.09 -13.81 -10.90
CA ILE A 100 0.24 -14.42 -10.98
C ILE A 100 0.29 -15.62 -10.02
N LEU A 101 0.29 -16.83 -10.57
CA LEU A 101 0.31 -18.08 -9.81
C LEU A 101 1.71 -18.46 -9.31
N THR A 102 2.75 -17.97 -9.98
CA THR A 102 4.14 -18.07 -9.53
C THR A 102 4.43 -16.93 -8.57
N SER A 103 5.05 -17.20 -7.42
CA SER A 103 5.55 -16.12 -6.56
C SER A 103 6.44 -15.21 -7.42
N PRO A 104 6.14 -13.89 -7.56
CA PRO A 104 7.06 -13.02 -8.27
C PRO A 104 8.38 -13.11 -7.53
N ALA A 105 9.46 -13.47 -8.24
CA ALA A 105 10.79 -13.41 -7.65
C ALA A 105 10.96 -12.02 -7.04
N PRO A 106 11.54 -11.88 -5.83
CA PRO A 106 11.84 -10.56 -5.30
C PRO A 106 12.55 -9.81 -6.41
N GLN A 107 11.95 -8.71 -6.88
CA GLN A 107 12.56 -7.79 -7.83
C GLN A 107 13.76 -7.20 -7.09
N ARG A 108 14.86 -7.95 -7.09
CA ARG A 108 16.15 -7.54 -6.56
C ARG A 108 16.50 -6.32 -7.37
N GLY A 109 16.33 -5.15 -6.75
CA GLY A 109 16.61 -3.85 -7.33
C GLY A 109 17.93 -3.92 -8.07
N ARG A 110 17.86 -4.07 -9.38
CA ARG A 110 19.01 -3.91 -10.25
C ARG A 110 19.08 -2.41 -10.51
N SER A 111 19.51 -1.68 -9.50
CA SER A 111 20.28 -0.47 -9.77
C SER A 111 21.64 -1.00 -10.23
N PRO A 112 22.02 -0.90 -11.51
CA PRO A 112 23.44 -0.92 -11.81
C PRO A 112 24.03 0.29 -11.08
N SER A 113 24.78 0.06 -10.01
CA SER A 113 25.74 1.06 -9.57
C SER A 113 26.71 1.26 -10.74
N PRO A 114 26.79 2.43 -11.38
CA PRO A 114 28.03 2.74 -12.07
C PRO A 114 29.10 2.73 -10.98
N VAL A 115 30.08 1.84 -11.14
CA VAL A 115 31.35 2.01 -10.42
C VAL A 115 31.91 3.30 -11.01
N ASP A 116 31.78 4.40 -10.26
CA ASP A 116 32.52 5.61 -10.58
C ASP A 116 33.96 5.28 -10.22
N GLU A 117 34.71 4.87 -11.23
CA GLU A 117 36.16 4.74 -11.20
C GLU A 117 36.71 6.15 -11.02
N TRP A 118 36.83 6.57 -9.76
CA TRP A 118 37.78 7.55 -9.24
C TRP A 118 39.17 7.31 -9.85
N SER A 119 39.35 7.81 -11.07
CA SER A 119 40.64 8.16 -11.63
C SER A 119 41.15 9.36 -10.83
N ASP A 120 42.03 9.09 -9.88
CA ASP A 120 42.92 10.11 -9.33
C ASP A 120 44.37 9.63 -9.47
N GLY A 121 45.13 10.37 -10.28
CA GLY A 121 46.59 10.49 -10.19
C GLY A 121 47.44 9.54 -11.02
#